data_AF-A0A359B0M7-F1
#
_entry.id   AF-A0A359B0M7-F1
#
_cell.length_a   1.000
_cell.length_b   1.000
_cell.length_c   1.000
_cell.angle_alpha   90.00
_cell.angle_beta   90.00
_cell.angle_gamma   90.00
#
_symmetry.space_group_name_H-M   'P 1'
#
loop_
_entity.id
_entity.type
_entity.pdbx_description
1 polymer ?
#
loop_
_entity_poly.entity_id
_entity_poly.type
_entity_poly.pdbx_seq_one_letter_code
_entity_poly.pdbx_strand_id
1 'polypeptide(L)'
;SFDKIYYESDTYLVGKEVVLRGLKEGVFYRKDDGSVWADLTDCGLDHKLLLRSDGTSVYMTQDIGTAKLRFDDYPIDKMIYVVG
;
A
#
# COMPACT_ATOMS: atom_id res chain seq x y z
N SER A 1 -24.91 12.17 -3.10
CA SER A 1 -24.48 11.16 -2.12
C SER A 1 -23.30 10.40 -2.70
N PHE A 2 -22.49 9.74 -1.88
CA PHE A 2 -21.42 8.85 -2.36
C PHE A 2 -22.00 7.47 -2.72
N ASP A 3 -21.48 6.86 -3.78
CA ASP A 3 -21.93 5.53 -4.23
C ASP A 3 -21.33 4.39 -3.40
N LYS A 4 -20.13 4.58 -2.86
CA LYS A 4 -19.45 3.62 -1.97
C LYS A 4 -18.54 4.35 -0.98
N ILE A 5 -18.43 3.80 0.22
CA ILE A 5 -17.55 4.29 1.28
C ILE A 5 -16.57 3.17 1.60
N TYR A 6 -15.28 3.48 1.58
CA TYR A 6 -14.20 2.55 1.94
C TYR A 6 -13.56 3.04 3.23
N TYR A 7 -13.56 2.21 4.27
CA TYR A 7 -12.92 2.52 5.53
C TYR A 7 -11.52 1.93 5.58
N GLU A 8 -10.54 2.69 6.06
CA GLU A 8 -9.15 2.22 6.20
C GLU A 8 -9.03 1.01 7.14
N SER A 9 -9.97 0.86 8.09
CA SER A 9 -10.08 -0.33 8.94
C SER A 9 -10.29 -1.62 8.17
N ASP A 10 -10.80 -1.54 6.95
CA ASP A 10 -11.13 -2.70 6.12
C ASP A 10 -10.02 -2.96 5.09
N THR A 11 -9.20 -1.95 4.77
CA THR A 11 -8.19 -2.02 3.70
C THR A 11 -6.79 -2.36 4.21
N TYR A 12 -6.48 -2.14 5.50
CA TYR A 12 -5.13 -2.34 6.01
C TYR A 12 -4.63 -3.79 5.91
N LEU A 13 -5.53 -4.79 6.02
CA LEU A 13 -5.20 -6.20 5.87
C LEU A 13 -4.85 -6.53 4.41
N VAL A 14 -5.69 -6.08 3.47
CA VAL A 14 -5.46 -6.25 2.03
C VAL A 14 -4.15 -5.60 1.62
N GLY A 15 -3.90 -4.38 2.09
CA GLY A 15 -2.65 -3.67 1.87
C GLY A 15 -1.44 -4.45 2.38
N LYS A 16 -1.51 -4.96 3.61
CA LYS A 16 -0.45 -5.77 4.21
C LYS A 16 -0.17 -7.04 3.41
N GLU A 17 -1.19 -7.72 2.94
CA GLU A 17 -1.04 -8.91 2.08
C GLU A 17 -0.31 -8.58 0.77
N VAL A 18 -0.68 -7.46 0.11
CA VAL A 18 -0.01 -6.99 -1.11
C VAL A 18 1.47 -6.67 -0.84
N VAL A 19 1.78 -6.01 0.28
CA VAL A 19 3.17 -5.70 0.65
C VAL A 19 3.97 -6.97 0.94
N LEU A 20 3.41 -7.92 1.68
CA LEU A 20 4.10 -9.19 1.97
C LEU A 20 4.33 -10.02 0.70
N ARG A 21 3.37 -9.98 -0.24
CA ARG A 21 3.54 -10.59 -1.56
C ARG A 21 4.66 -9.91 -2.35
N GLY A 22 4.67 -8.58 -2.43
CA GLY A 22 5.73 -7.83 -3.12
C GLY A 22 7.11 -8.03 -2.50
N LEU A 23 7.19 -8.19 -1.18
CA LEU A 23 8.42 -8.57 -0.49
C LEU A 23 8.89 -9.98 -0.90
N LYS A 24 7.98 -10.95 -0.99
CA LYS A 24 8.30 -12.32 -1.45
C LYS A 24 8.73 -12.35 -2.92
N GLU A 25 8.15 -11.48 -3.74
CA GLU A 25 8.46 -11.34 -5.17
C GLU A 25 9.74 -10.52 -5.43
N GLY A 26 10.36 -9.95 -4.40
CA GLY A 26 11.60 -9.17 -4.51
C GLY A 26 11.40 -7.72 -4.98
N VAL A 27 10.16 -7.24 -5.03
CA VAL A 27 9.82 -5.84 -5.37
C VAL A 27 10.08 -4.91 -4.19
N PHE A 28 9.88 -5.42 -2.97
CA PHE A 28 10.18 -4.72 -1.72
C PHE A 28 11.32 -5.42 -0.98
N TYR A 29 11.94 -4.73 -0.03
CA TYR A 29 13.05 -5.26 0.74
C TYR A 29 12.81 -5.12 2.25
N ARG A 30 13.47 -5.97 3.03
CA ARG A 30 13.42 -5.97 4.49
C ARG A 30 14.75 -5.47 5.05
N LYS A 31 14.71 -4.56 6.02
CA LYS A 31 15.88 -4.11 6.77
C LYS A 31 16.19 -5.05 7.93
N ASP A 32 17.37 -4.91 8.52
CA ASP A 32 17.85 -5.73 9.64
C ASP A 32 16.93 -5.67 10.88
N ASP A 33 16.26 -4.54 11.10
CA ASP A 33 15.27 -4.36 12.18
C ASP A 33 13.92 -5.06 11.92
N GLY A 34 13.78 -5.73 10.77
CA GLY A 34 12.58 -6.44 10.37
C GLY A 34 11.55 -5.60 9.63
N SER A 35 11.72 -4.29 9.52
CA SER A 35 10.82 -3.40 8.79
C SER A 35 10.90 -3.61 7.26
N VAL A 36 9.80 -3.33 6.55
CA VAL A 36 9.68 -3.57 5.10
C VAL A 36 9.55 -2.25 4.36
N TRP A 37 10.31 -2.09 3.27
CA TRP A 37 10.48 -0.85 2.54
C TRP A 37 10.42 -1.05 1.02
N ALA A 38 10.05 0.00 0.30
CA ALA A 38 10.22 0.13 -1.14
C ALA A 38 11.38 1.08 -1.43
N ASP A 39 12.26 0.70 -2.36
CA ASP A 39 13.28 1.60 -2.90
C ASP A 39 12.68 2.33 -4.11
N LEU A 40 12.56 3.65 -4.02
CA LEU A 40 12.00 4.49 -5.07
C LEU A 40 13.04 5.47 -5.62
N THR A 41 14.33 5.24 -5.35
CA THR A 41 15.42 6.12 -5.79
C THR A 41 15.54 6.21 -7.30
N ASP A 42 15.20 5.14 -8.03
CA ASP A 42 15.09 5.14 -9.49
C ASP A 42 14.00 6.10 -10.02
N CYS A 43 13.01 6.44 -9.19
CA CYS A 43 11.97 7.42 -9.48
C CYS A 43 12.30 8.82 -8.94
N GLY A 44 13.51 9.05 -8.42
CA GLY A 44 13.92 10.30 -7.78
C GLY A 44 13.29 10.53 -6.39
N LEU A 45 12.77 9.48 -5.75
CA LEU A 45 12.17 9.52 -4.42
C LEU A 45 13.07 8.80 -3.40
N ASP A 46 12.73 8.91 -2.12
CA ASP A 46 13.40 8.21 -1.04
C ASP A 46 12.89 6.77 -0.87
N HIS A 47 13.58 6.01 -0.03
CA HIS A 47 13.06 4.72 0.41
C HIS A 47 11.84 4.92 1.30
N LYS A 48 10.72 4.24 0.99
CA LYS A 48 9.47 4.38 1.73
C LYS A 48 9.18 3.17 2.60
N LEU A 49 8.85 3.44 3.87
CA LEU A 49 8.41 2.43 4.83
C LEU A 49 7.00 1.93 4.48
N LEU A 50 6.82 0.62 4.44
CA LEU A 50 5.54 -0.05 4.19
C LEU A 50 5.03 -0.81 5.43
N LEU A 51 5.92 -1.53 6.13
CA LEU A 51 5.58 -2.18 7.40
C LEU A 51 6.63 -1.83 8.45
N ARG A 52 6.18 -1.44 9.64
CA ARG A 52 7.06 -1.29 10.81
C ARG A 52 7.69 -2.63 11.21
N SER A 53 8.73 -2.58 12.04
CA SER A 53 9.43 -3.77 12.54
C SER A 53 8.52 -4.76 13.27
N ASP A 54 7.50 -4.27 13.97
CA ASP A 54 6.45 -5.07 14.63
C ASP A 54 5.39 -5.63 13.66
N GLY A 55 5.50 -5.32 12.36
CA GLY A 55 4.54 -5.71 11.33
C GLY A 55 3.28 -4.83 11.27
N THR A 56 3.23 -3.72 11.99
CA THR A 56 2.13 -2.75 11.92
C THR A 56 2.16 -1.99 10.59
N SER A 57 1.01 -1.94 9.90
CA SER A 57 0.86 -1.19 8.65
C SER A 57 0.97 0.33 8.86
N VAL A 58 1.50 1.04 7.87
CA VAL A 58 1.45 2.51 7.78
C VAL A 58 0.41 2.94 6.75
N TYR A 59 0.12 4.24 6.65
CA TYR A 59 -0.88 4.79 5.74
C TYR A 59 -0.64 4.39 4.28
N MET A 60 0.61 4.41 3.80
CA MET A 60 0.96 3.98 2.43
C MET A 60 0.48 2.55 2.13
N THR A 61 0.59 1.66 3.11
CA THR A 61 0.14 0.27 2.97
C THR A 61 -1.37 0.18 2.92
N GLN A 62 -2.08 1.02 3.69
CA GLN A 62 -3.54 1.12 3.61
C GLN A 62 -3.99 1.64 2.25
N ASP A 63 -3.34 2.67 1.72
CA ASP A 63 -3.63 3.22 0.39
C ASP A 63 -3.43 2.20 -0.73
N ILE A 64 -2.39 1.36 -0.65
CA ILE A 64 -2.20 0.22 -1.58
C ILE A 64 -3.40 -0.72 -1.52
N GLY A 65 -3.88 -1.05 -0.32
CA GLY A 65 -5.07 -1.88 -0.12
C GLY A 65 -6.32 -1.24 -0.73
N THR A 66 -6.53 0.04 -0.47
CA THR A 66 -7.67 0.82 -1.01
C THR A 66 -7.63 0.88 -2.53
N ALA A 67 -6.47 1.14 -3.13
CA ALA A 67 -6.29 1.18 -4.58
C ALA A 67 -6.61 -0.17 -5.22
N LYS A 68 -6.13 -1.28 -4.62
CA LYS A 68 -6.44 -2.64 -5.07
C LYS A 68 -7.94 -2.91 -5.03
N LEU A 69 -8.61 -2.64 -3.91
CA LEU A 69 -10.04 -2.89 -3.76
C LEU A 69 -10.87 -2.10 -4.77
N ARG A 70 -10.54 -0.82 -4.98
CA ARG A 70 -11.23 0.00 -5.99
C ARG A 70 -11.07 -0.57 -7.40
N PHE A 71 -9.88 -1.06 -7.74
CA PHE A 71 -9.62 -1.65 -9.05
C PHE A 71 -10.30 -3.02 -9.22
N ASP A 72 -10.42 -3.80 -8.15
CA ASP A 72 -11.14 -5.08 -8.17
C ASP A 72 -12.68 -4.86 -8.26
N ASP A 73 -13.19 -3.80 -7.64
CA ASP A 73 -14.63 -3.48 -7.59
C ASP A 73 -15.17 -2.85 -8.88
N TYR A 74 -14.33 -2.14 -9.63
CA TYR A 74 -14.74 -1.36 -10.79
C TYR A 74 -13.76 -1.55 -11.96
N PRO A 75 -14.24 -1.59 -13.22
CA PRO A 75 -13.38 -1.54 -14.40
C PRO A 75 -12.86 -0.11 -14.60
N ILE A 76 -11.87 0.29 -13.79
CA ILE A 76 -11.38 1.66 -13.74
C ILE A 76 -10.38 1.92 -14.88
N ASP A 77 -10.74 2.84 -15.79
CA ASP A 77 -9.77 3.44 -16.73
C ASP A 77 -9.00 4.62 -16.10
N LYS A 78 -9.61 5.30 -15.12
CA LYS A 78 -9.02 6.47 -14.46
C LYS A 78 -9.45 6.60 -13.00
N MET A 79 -8.48 6.78 -12.10
CA MET A 79 -8.70 7.07 -10.69
C MET A 79 -8.06 8.42 -10.33
N ILE A 80 -8.85 9.33 -9.74
CA ILE A 80 -8.40 10.67 -9.36
C ILE A 80 -8.43 10.77 -7.83
N TYR A 81 -7.29 11.15 -7.24
CA TYR A 81 -7.18 11.42 -5.81
C TYR A 81 -7.27 12.93 -5.59
N VAL A 82 -8.28 13.35 -4.83
CA VAL A 82 -8.44 14.74 -4.38
C VAL A 82 -8.01 14.78 -2.91
N VAL A 83 -6.81 15.30 -2.66
CA VAL A 83 -6.15 15.36 -1.34
C VAL A 83 -5.60 16.78 -1.13
N GLY A 84 -5.40 17.19 0.13
CA GLY A 84 -4.90 18.52 0.50
C GLY A 84 -4.02 18.47 1.74
#